data_AF-A0A0J0YJZ9-F1
#
_entry.id   AF-A0A0J0YJZ9-F1
#
_cell.length_a   1.000
_cell.length_b   1.000
_cell.length_c   1.000
_cell.angle_alpha   90.00
_cell.angle_beta   90.00
_cell.angle_gamma   90.00
#
_symmetry.space_group_name_H-M   'P 1'
#
loop_
_entity.id
_entity.type
_entity.pdbx_description
1 polymer ?
#
loop_
_entity_poly.entity_id
_entity_poly.type
_entity_poly.pdbx_seq_one_letter_code
_entity_poly.pdbx_strand_id
1 'polypeptide(L)'
;MSKYDFESTNAMLDSLKKSFDSFLKEDVAVNSFDKITETDFGKEVARIFNQHSDNHNAINLDFQYKKIVHIANDIQHLKLANDATLPDWLEEELEAVFKKTKGLLTILKEELN
;
A
#
# COMPACT_ATOMS: atom_id res chain seq x y z
N MET A 1 -18.90 11.15 -15.00
CA MET A 1 -18.62 10.38 -13.77
C MET A 1 -17.31 9.67 -14.00
N SER A 2 -16.32 9.90 -13.14
CA SER A 2 -15.05 9.16 -13.18
C SER A 2 -15.31 7.67 -13.29
N LYS A 3 -14.54 6.97 -14.12
CA LYS A 3 -14.58 5.51 -14.22
C LYS A 3 -14.09 4.83 -12.92
N TYR A 4 -13.39 5.58 -12.07
CA TYR A 4 -12.80 5.13 -10.81
C TYR A 4 -13.28 5.96 -9.64
N ASP A 5 -13.54 5.31 -8.51
CA ASP A 5 -13.86 5.97 -7.26
C ASP A 5 -12.60 6.23 -6.45
N PHE A 6 -11.86 7.28 -6.83
CA PHE A 6 -10.64 7.69 -6.14
C PHE A 6 -10.85 8.06 -4.66
N GLU A 7 -12.08 8.41 -4.25
CA GLU A 7 -12.38 8.70 -2.86
C GLU A 7 -12.41 7.40 -2.04
N SER A 8 -13.13 6.39 -2.55
CA SER A 8 -13.10 5.04 -1.99
C SER A 8 -11.69 4.43 -2.01
N THR A 9 -10.93 4.59 -3.10
CA THR A 9 -9.54 4.09 -3.19
C THR A 9 -8.63 4.73 -2.14
N ASN A 10 -8.80 6.02 -1.84
CA ASN A 10 -8.06 6.68 -0.76
C ASN A 10 -8.46 6.13 0.61
N ALA A 11 -9.75 5.88 0.86
CA ALA A 11 -10.19 5.27 2.10
C ALA A 11 -9.64 3.84 2.29
N MET A 12 -9.50 3.08 1.20
CA MET A 12 -8.84 1.77 1.22
C MET A 12 -7.35 1.88 1.57
N LEU A 13 -6.64 2.87 1.01
CA LEU A 13 -5.23 3.14 1.35
C LEU A 13 -5.06 3.52 2.83
N ASP A 14 -5.92 4.41 3.34
CA ASP A 14 -5.89 4.82 4.76
C ASP A 14 -6.23 3.63 5.69
N SER A 15 -7.09 2.71 5.25
CA SER A 15 -7.41 1.48 6.00
C SER A 15 -6.23 0.50 6.00
N LEU A 16 -5.55 0.34 4.86
CA LEU A 16 -4.33 -0.46 4.76
C LEU A 16 -3.26 0.06 5.70
N LYS A 17 -3.03 1.39 5.73
CA LYS A 17 -2.08 2.01 6.65
C LYS A 17 -2.37 1.67 8.10
N LYS A 18 -3.63 1.79 8.53
CA LYS A 18 -4.03 1.44 9.91
C LYS A 18 -3.76 -0.03 10.23
N SER A 19 -4.02 -0.95 9.29
CA SER A 19 -3.69 -2.37 9.48
C SER A 19 -2.20 -2.59 9.66
N PHE A 20 -1.36 -1.87 8.91
CA PHE A 20 0.10 -1.88 9.10
C PHE A 20 0.51 -1.33 10.47
N ASP A 21 -0.01 -0.16 10.86
CA ASP A 21 0.32 0.46 12.15
C ASP A 21 -0.07 -0.46 13.33
N SER A 22 -1.23 -1.10 13.25
CA SER A 22 -1.68 -2.10 14.23
C SER A 22 -0.76 -3.31 14.26
N PHE A 23 -0.36 -3.83 13.09
CA PHE A 23 0.56 -4.96 13.00
C PHE A 23 1.93 -4.62 13.59
N LEU A 24 2.43 -3.39 13.41
CA LEU A 24 3.69 -2.94 14.01
C LEU A 24 3.60 -2.88 15.53
N LYS A 25 2.50 -2.34 16.07
CA LYS A 25 2.31 -2.09 17.51
C LYS A 25 1.94 -3.31 18.33
N GLU A 26 1.22 -4.27 17.76
CA GLU A 26 0.74 -5.43 18.49
C GLU A 26 1.54 -6.69 18.16
N ASP A 27 1.53 -7.64 19.10
CA ASP A 27 1.91 -9.04 18.92
C ASP A 27 0.82 -9.79 18.11
N VAL A 28 0.24 -9.12 17.11
CA VAL A 28 -0.81 -9.65 16.25
C VAL A 28 -0.23 -10.85 15.50
N ALA A 29 -0.93 -11.98 15.62
CA ALA A 29 -0.52 -13.25 15.03
C ALA A 29 -0.08 -13.05 13.58
N VAL A 30 1.17 -13.45 13.29
CA VAL A 30 1.83 -13.39 11.98
C VAL A 30 0.94 -13.85 10.81
N ASN A 31 -0.01 -14.75 11.09
CA ASN A 31 -0.97 -15.31 10.13
C ASN A 31 -2.04 -14.33 9.61
N SER A 32 -2.23 -13.15 10.23
CA SER A 32 -3.17 -12.15 9.70
C SER A 32 -2.60 -11.37 8.50
N PHE A 33 -1.30 -11.51 8.26
CA PHE A 33 -0.53 -10.69 7.34
C PHE A 33 -0.49 -11.24 5.90
N ASP A 34 -0.74 -12.55 5.74
CA ASP A 34 -0.91 -13.23 4.43
C ASP A 34 -2.01 -12.60 3.55
N LYS A 35 -2.84 -11.72 4.12
CA LYS A 35 -3.91 -10.99 3.41
C LYS A 35 -3.47 -9.65 2.79
N ILE A 36 -2.24 -9.19 2.99
CA ILE A 36 -1.77 -7.89 2.48
C ILE A 36 -1.41 -7.94 0.98
N THR A 37 -1.23 -9.13 0.43
CA THR A 37 -0.98 -9.38 -1.00
C THR A 37 -2.24 -9.28 -1.88
N GLU A 38 -3.45 -9.40 -1.30
CA GLU A 38 -4.73 -9.35 -2.02
C GLU A 38 -5.72 -8.33 -1.41
N THR A 39 -5.24 -7.12 -1.13
CA THR A 39 -6.09 -6.08 -0.55
C THR A 39 -7.06 -5.50 -1.58
N ASP A 40 -8.22 -5.01 -1.13
CA ASP A 40 -9.15 -4.31 -2.02
C ASP A 40 -8.51 -3.06 -2.64
N PHE A 41 -7.58 -2.42 -1.92
CA PHE A 41 -6.72 -1.39 -2.48
C PHE A 41 -5.88 -1.92 -3.66
N GLY A 42 -5.21 -3.06 -3.49
CA GLY A 42 -4.42 -3.71 -4.54
C GLY A 42 -5.22 -4.06 -5.79
N LYS A 43 -6.46 -4.55 -5.62
CA LYS A 43 -7.37 -4.83 -6.75
C LYS A 43 -7.68 -3.58 -7.55
N GLU A 44 -7.93 -2.45 -6.88
CA GLU A 44 -8.25 -1.19 -7.55
C GLU A 44 -7.00 -0.58 -8.23
N VAL A 45 -5.83 -0.68 -7.60
CA VAL A 45 -4.55 -0.30 -8.22
C VAL A 45 -4.30 -1.14 -9.49
N ALA A 46 -4.47 -2.46 -9.41
CA ALA A 46 -4.32 -3.34 -10.57
C ALA A 46 -5.33 -3.02 -11.68
N ARG A 47 -6.56 -2.65 -11.32
CA ARG A 47 -7.58 -2.23 -12.28
C ARG A 47 -7.18 -0.94 -13.00
N ILE A 48 -6.70 0.08 -12.27
CA ILE A 48 -6.23 1.34 -12.84
C ILE A 48 -5.04 1.07 -13.78
N PHE A 49 -4.06 0.28 -13.32
CA PHE A 49 -2.90 -0.10 -14.13
C PHE A 49 -3.28 -0.85 -15.41
N ASN A 50 -4.14 -1.86 -15.34
CA ASN A 50 -4.53 -2.66 -16.51
C ASN A 50 -5.29 -1.84 -17.57
N GLN A 51 -5.96 -0.75 -17.16
CA GLN A 51 -6.70 0.12 -18.06
C GLN A 51 -5.88 1.31 -18.57
N HIS A 52 -4.78 1.64 -17.90
CA HIS A 52 -3.89 2.77 -18.22
C HIS A 52 -2.43 2.34 -18.16
N SER A 53 -2.09 1.20 -18.76
CA SER A 53 -0.76 0.57 -18.66
C SER A 53 0.36 1.39 -19.32
N ASP A 54 0.00 2.38 -20.13
CA ASP A 54 0.87 3.35 -20.78
C ASP A 54 0.99 4.68 -20.01
N ASN A 55 0.13 4.92 -19.01
CA ASN A 55 0.20 6.11 -18.15
C ASN A 55 1.30 5.93 -17.09
N HIS A 56 2.27 6.85 -17.08
CA HIS A 56 3.41 6.81 -16.15
C HIS A 56 2.99 6.85 -14.68
N ASN A 57 1.95 7.60 -14.32
CA ASN A 57 1.44 7.67 -12.95
C ASN A 57 0.72 6.39 -12.53
N ALA A 58 0.01 5.73 -13.45
CA ALA A 58 -0.61 4.43 -13.19
C ALA A 58 0.45 3.33 -12.97
N ILE A 59 1.53 3.33 -13.77
CA ILE A 59 2.70 2.46 -13.57
C ILE A 59 3.33 2.74 -12.20
N ASN A 60 3.55 4.01 -11.86
CA ASN A 60 4.13 4.40 -10.58
C ASN A 60 3.24 4.01 -9.40
N LEU A 61 1.92 4.09 -9.54
CA LEU A 61 0.97 3.69 -8.51
C LEU A 61 1.08 2.18 -8.22
N ASP A 62 1.08 1.35 -9.25
CA ASP A 62 1.30 -0.10 -9.13
C ASP A 62 2.66 -0.41 -8.48
N PHE A 63 3.71 0.30 -8.88
CA PHE A 63 5.03 0.16 -8.26
C PHE A 63 5.03 0.51 -6.77
N GLN A 64 4.38 1.62 -6.36
CA GLN A 64 4.30 1.97 -4.93
C GLN A 64 3.48 0.94 -4.16
N TYR A 65 2.38 0.42 -4.71
CA TYR A 65 1.62 -0.65 -4.05
C TYR A 65 2.47 -1.91 -3.84
N LYS A 66 3.21 -2.35 -4.86
CA LYS A 66 4.14 -3.48 -4.74
C LYS A 66 5.22 -3.25 -3.69
N LYS A 67 5.71 -2.02 -3.54
CA LYS A 67 6.61 -1.65 -2.44
C LYS A 67 5.97 -1.81 -1.07
N ILE A 68 4.71 -1.38 -0.89
CA ILE A 68 3.98 -1.59 0.36
C ILE A 68 3.97 -3.07 0.71
N VAL A 69 3.60 -3.94 -0.24
CA VAL A 69 3.57 -5.40 -0.06
C VAL A 69 4.94 -5.98 0.28
N HIS A 70 6.01 -5.48 -0.35
CA HIS A 70 7.37 -5.95 -0.07
C HIS A 70 7.81 -5.59 1.35
N ILE A 71 7.66 -4.33 1.75
CA ILE A 71 7.96 -3.85 3.12
C ILE A 71 7.16 -4.66 4.13
N ALA A 72 5.90 -4.96 3.80
CA ALA A 72 5.06 -5.84 4.58
C ALA A 72 5.74 -7.18 4.89
N ASN A 73 6.15 -7.89 3.85
CA ASN A 73 6.75 -9.20 3.97
C ASN A 73 8.07 -9.13 4.75
N ASP A 74 8.87 -8.09 4.53
CA ASP A 74 10.11 -7.88 5.29
C ASP A 74 9.84 -7.72 6.79
N ILE A 75 8.86 -6.91 7.18
CA ILE A 75 8.43 -6.76 8.58
C ILE A 75 7.99 -8.11 9.15
N GLN A 76 7.20 -8.88 8.39
CA GLN A 76 6.73 -10.21 8.80
C GLN A 76 7.91 -11.16 9.06
N HIS A 77 8.89 -11.18 8.17
CA HIS A 77 10.11 -11.99 8.32
C HIS A 77 10.97 -11.56 9.50
N LEU A 78 11.13 -10.25 9.74
CA LEU A 78 11.85 -9.72 10.90
C LEU A 78 11.18 -10.13 12.21
N LYS A 79 9.84 -10.02 12.29
CA LYS A 79 9.07 -10.48 13.45
C LYS A 79 9.22 -11.98 13.69
N LEU A 80 9.16 -12.80 12.63
CA LEU A 80 9.36 -14.26 12.71
C LEU A 80 10.77 -14.66 13.14
N ALA A 81 11.78 -13.89 12.74
CA ALA A 81 13.16 -14.09 13.15
C ALA A 81 13.41 -13.70 14.62
N ASN A 82 12.37 -13.24 15.34
CA ASN A 82 12.42 -12.77 16.72
C ASN A 82 13.41 -11.60 16.91
N ASP A 83 13.62 -10.83 15.84
CA ASP A 83 14.33 -9.56 15.92
C ASP A 83 13.38 -8.53 16.50
N ALA A 84 13.50 -8.31 17.82
CA ALA A 84 12.56 -7.50 18.60
C ALA A 84 12.57 -6.01 18.21
N THR A 85 13.46 -5.59 17.30
CA THR A 85 13.61 -4.20 16.92
C THR A 85 13.32 -4.04 15.43
N LEU A 86 12.16 -3.48 15.11
CA LEU A 86 11.95 -2.97 13.77
C LEU A 86 12.91 -1.79 13.56
N PRO A 87 13.68 -1.74 12.46
CA PRO A 87 14.55 -0.61 12.22
C PRO A 87 13.74 0.67 11.96
N ASP A 88 14.14 1.80 12.57
CA ASP A 88 13.48 3.11 12.38
C ASP A 88 13.35 3.51 10.90
N TRP A 89 14.36 3.16 10.08
CA TRP A 89 14.36 3.44 8.64
C TRP A 89 13.20 2.76 7.89
N LEU A 90 12.68 1.64 8.41
CA LEU A 90 11.58 0.90 7.79
C LEU A 90 10.24 1.58 8.01
N GLU A 91 10.03 2.16 9.20
CA GLU A 91 8.85 2.98 9.50
C GLU A 91 8.86 4.27 8.66
N GLU A 92 10.03 4.90 8.52
CA GLU A 92 10.20 6.09 7.66
C GLU A 92 9.92 5.80 6.18
N GLU A 93 10.47 4.71 5.63
CA GLU A 93 10.21 4.31 4.24
C GLU A 93 8.72 3.98 4.03
N LEU A 94 8.08 3.29 4.99
CA LEU A 94 6.66 2.96 4.90
C LEU A 94 5.79 4.23 4.84
N GLU A 95 6.03 5.19 5.72
CA GLU A 95 5.33 6.48 5.73
C GLU A 95 5.54 7.24 4.40
N ALA A 96 6.77 7.22 3.87
CA ALA A 96 7.08 7.85 2.60
C ALA A 96 6.34 7.18 1.42
N VAL A 97 6.25 5.85 1.38
CA VAL A 97 5.52 5.12 0.34
C VAL A 97 4.03 5.40 0.41
N PHE A 98 3.41 5.43 1.60
CA PHE A 98 1.99 5.79 1.75
C PHE A 98 1.70 7.21 1.25
N LYS A 99 2.54 8.19 1.61
CA LYS A 99 2.41 9.57 1.12
C LYS A 99 2.52 9.67 -0.40
N LYS A 100 3.51 8.99 -1.00
CA LYS A 100 3.69 8.94 -2.46
C LYS A 100 2.50 8.32 -3.16
N THR A 101 1.98 7.21 -2.62
CA THR A 101 0.79 6.52 -3.13
C THR A 101 -0.42 7.45 -3.12
N LYS A 102 -0.64 8.18 -2.02
CA LYS A 102 -1.74 9.15 -1.91
C LYS A 102 -1.62 10.29 -2.92
N GLY A 103 -0.40 10.82 -3.11
CA GLY A 103 -0.13 11.84 -4.12
C GLY A 103 -0.41 11.36 -5.55
N LEU A 104 -0.02 10.12 -5.87
CA LEU A 104 -0.32 9.52 -7.18
C LEU A 104 -1.81 9.34 -7.42
N LEU A 105 -2.58 8.95 -6.40
CA LEU A 105 -4.05 8.88 -6.51
C LEU A 105 -4.67 10.25 -6.79
N THR A 106 -4.15 11.33 -6.18
CA THR A 106 -4.62 12.69 -6.47
C THR A 106 -4.31 13.10 -7.91
N ILE A 107 -3.08 12.86 -8.38
CA ILE A 107 -2.70 13.17 -9.76
C ILE A 107 -3.56 12.39 -10.76
N LEU A 108 -3.71 11.08 -10.55
CA LEU A 108 -4.54 10.24 -11.43
C LEU A 108 -6.02 10.64 -11.40
N LYS A 109 -6.52 11.10 -10.24
CA LYS A 109 -7.87 11.68 -10.15
C LYS A 109 -8.00 12.91 -11.04
N GLU A 110 -6.99 13.76 -11.14
CA GLU A 110 -7.02 14.95 -11.99
C GLU A 110 -6.83 14.60 -13.48
N GLU A 111 -6.01 13.61 -13.80
CA GLU A 111 -5.73 13.17 -15.18
C GLU A 111 -6.85 12.34 -15.81
N LEU A 112 -7.60 11.58 -15.01
CA LEU A 112 -8.60 10.61 -15.48
C LEU A 112 -10.06 11.02 -15.19
N ASN A 113 -10.28 12.20 -14.58
CA ASN A 113 -11.61 12.82 -14.46
C ASN A 113 -11.99 13.63 -15.70
#